data_AF-V9LI48-F1
#
_entry.id   AF-V9LI48-F1
#
_cell.length_a   1.000
_cell.length_b   1.000
_cell.length_c   1.000
_cell.angle_alpha   90.00
_cell.angle_beta   90.00
_cell.angle_gamma   90.00
#
_symmetry.space_group_name_H-M   'P 1'
#
loop_
_entity.id
_entity.type
_entity.pdbx_description
1 polymer ?
#
loop_
_entity_poly.entity_id
_entity_poly.type
_entity_poly.pdbx_seq_one_letter_code
_entity_poly.pdbx_strand_id
1 'polypeptide(L)'
;NHKTTVFTPSYGSVTNVRVNSAMTTPQVMNLLLNKFRVENSADEFALYVVHESGEKTKLKDSEHPLVSRILHGPCEKIARIFLMEKDLGEEVTCDVAQYIKFEMPVLDTFVEKLKEEEEREIVKLTTKYSALRSMIHQQIEHYADAEDRV
;
A
#
# COMPACT_ATOMS: atom_id res chain seq x y z
N ASN A 1 -27.69 -35.68 10.40
CA ASN A 1 -28.15 -34.44 11.07
C ASN A 1 -27.11 -33.99 12.09
N HIS A 2 -26.11 -33.21 11.66
CA HIS A 2 -25.64 -32.05 12.41
C HIS A 2 -25.06 -31.10 11.36
N LYS A 3 -25.80 -30.04 11.10
CA LYS A 3 -25.46 -28.96 10.19
C LYS A 3 -24.08 -28.39 10.54
N THR A 4 -23.22 -28.35 9.54
CA THR A 4 -22.17 -27.37 9.34
C THR A 4 -22.61 -25.98 9.83
N THR A 5 -21.96 -25.49 10.87
CA THR A 5 -21.95 -24.06 11.18
C THR A 5 -20.50 -23.63 11.12
N VAL A 6 -20.00 -23.34 9.92
CA VAL A 6 -18.78 -22.55 9.74
C VAL A 6 -19.02 -21.25 10.50
N PHE A 7 -18.38 -21.09 11.65
CA PHE A 7 -18.45 -19.85 12.39
C PHE A 7 -17.45 -18.89 11.73
N THR A 8 -17.96 -18.09 10.79
CA THR A 8 -17.26 -16.90 10.33
C THR A 8 -17.69 -15.77 11.27
N PRO A 9 -16.78 -15.17 12.06
CA PRO A 9 -17.10 -14.01 12.87
C PRO A 9 -17.72 -12.92 11.98
N SER A 10 -18.78 -12.26 12.45
CA SER A 10 -19.34 -11.13 11.71
C SER A 10 -18.28 -10.04 11.58
N TYR A 11 -18.24 -9.37 10.42
CA TYR A 11 -17.36 -8.24 10.21
C TYR A 11 -17.52 -7.21 11.35
N GLY A 12 -16.39 -6.76 11.90
CA GLY A 12 -16.38 -5.86 13.06
C GLY A 12 -16.53 -6.54 14.42
N SER A 13 -16.57 -7.88 14.48
CA SER A 13 -16.47 -8.61 15.74
C SER A 13 -15.16 -8.31 16.45
N VAL A 14 -15.23 -7.86 17.70
CA VAL A 14 -14.05 -7.51 18.51
C VAL A 14 -13.76 -8.62 19.51
N THR A 15 -12.49 -8.97 19.65
CA THR A 15 -12.04 -9.94 20.66
C THR A 15 -10.66 -9.57 21.20
N ASN A 16 -10.38 -9.97 22.44
CA ASN A 16 -9.09 -9.72 23.09
C ASN A 16 -8.33 -11.03 23.33
N VAL A 17 -7.03 -11.04 23.04
CA VAL A 17 -6.11 -12.13 23.39
C VAL A 17 -4.99 -11.58 24.28
N ARG A 18 -4.53 -12.38 25.25
CA ARG A 18 -3.38 -12.02 26.07
C ARG A 18 -2.12 -12.52 25.38
N VAL A 19 -1.21 -11.61 25.06
CA VAL A 19 0.02 -11.88 24.30
C VAL A 19 1.22 -11.23 24.98
N ASN A 20 2.44 -11.64 24.62
CA ASN A 20 3.69 -11.00 25.05
C ASN A 20 4.47 -10.47 23.83
N SER A 21 5.55 -9.72 24.08
CA SER A 21 6.34 -9.05 23.03
C SER A 21 7.14 -9.99 22.12
N ALA A 22 7.35 -11.25 22.53
CA ALA A 22 8.06 -12.25 21.73
C ALA A 22 7.14 -13.07 20.83
N MET A 23 5.81 -12.97 21.00
CA MET A 23 4.86 -13.71 20.18
C MET A 23 4.84 -13.18 18.75
N THR A 24 4.97 -14.07 17.78
CA THR A 24 4.94 -13.73 16.34
C THR A 24 3.52 -13.65 15.80
N THR A 25 3.36 -13.03 14.63
CA THR A 25 2.08 -12.91 13.91
C THR A 25 1.32 -14.25 13.81
N PRO A 26 1.93 -15.38 13.39
CA PRO A 26 1.23 -16.67 13.31
C PRO A 26 0.77 -17.19 14.66
N GLN A 27 1.54 -16.96 15.73
CA GLN A 27 1.16 -17.41 17.07
C GLN A 27 -0.06 -16.63 17.59
N VAL A 28 -0.07 -15.31 17.42
CA VAL A 28 -1.21 -14.46 17.81
C VAL A 28 -2.43 -14.75 16.94
N MET A 29 -2.24 -14.95 15.64
CA MET A 29 -3.31 -15.32 14.70
C MET A 29 -3.96 -16.64 15.11
N ASN A 30 -3.19 -17.67 15.45
CA ASN A 30 -3.72 -18.95 15.94
C ASN A 30 -4.54 -18.78 17.24
N LEU A 31 -4.12 -17.91 18.16
CA LEU A 31 -4.93 -17.62 19.35
C LEU A 31 -6.29 -17.02 18.99
N LEU A 32 -6.33 -16.12 18.00
CA LEU A 32 -7.55 -15.48 17.53
C LEU A 32 -8.47 -16.48 16.82
N LEU A 33 -7.92 -17.27 15.88
CA LEU A 33 -8.67 -18.31 15.15
C LEU A 33 -9.27 -19.34 16.11
N ASN A 34 -8.48 -19.82 17.09
CA ASN A 34 -8.96 -20.73 18.12
C ASN A 34 -10.07 -20.11 18.97
N LYS A 35 -9.91 -18.84 19.35
CA LYS A 35 -10.91 -18.13 20.16
C LYS A 35 -12.24 -17.96 19.41
N PHE A 36 -12.17 -17.75 18.10
CA PHE A 36 -13.34 -17.69 17.24
C PHE A 36 -13.83 -19.07 16.77
N ARG A 37 -13.10 -20.16 17.01
CA ARG A 37 -13.45 -21.52 16.52
C ARG A 37 -13.55 -21.56 14.99
N VAL A 38 -12.62 -20.89 14.31
CA VAL A 38 -12.49 -20.97 12.85
C VAL A 38 -11.90 -22.34 12.48
N GLU A 39 -12.58 -23.07 11.59
CA GLU A 39 -12.16 -24.41 11.14
C GLU A 39 -11.25 -24.38 9.91
N ASN A 40 -11.27 -23.28 9.16
CA ASN A 40 -10.43 -23.03 7.99
C ASN A 40 -8.93 -23.04 8.33
N SER A 41 -8.09 -23.25 7.31
CA SER A 41 -6.63 -23.24 7.50
C SER A 41 -6.17 -21.86 7.97
N ALA A 42 -5.25 -21.82 8.94
CA ALA A 42 -4.63 -20.57 9.38
C ALA A 42 -3.92 -19.84 8.23
N ASP A 43 -3.48 -20.58 7.21
CA ASP A 43 -2.84 -20.02 6.02
C ASP A 43 -3.79 -19.24 5.10
N GLU A 44 -5.11 -19.33 5.31
CA GLU A 44 -6.11 -18.52 4.61
C GLU A 44 -6.23 -17.12 5.21
N PHE A 45 -5.68 -16.88 6.40
CA PHE A 45 -5.83 -15.63 7.14
C PHE A 45 -4.52 -14.87 7.30
N ALA A 46 -4.64 -13.58 7.55
CA ALA A 46 -3.53 -12.73 7.97
C ALA A 46 -4.00 -11.63 8.92
N LEU A 47 -3.05 -11.04 9.65
CA LEU A 47 -3.29 -9.84 10.44
C LEU A 47 -2.95 -8.60 9.63
N TYR A 48 -3.84 -7.61 9.66
CA TYR A 48 -3.70 -6.34 8.98
C TYR A 48 -3.80 -5.19 9.97
N VAL A 49 -2.91 -4.21 9.87
CA VAL A 49 -3.05 -2.92 10.54
C VAL A 49 -3.81 -1.98 9.62
N VAL A 50 -4.93 -1.43 10.08
CA VAL A 50 -5.76 -0.48 9.33
C VAL A 50 -5.78 0.86 10.07
N HIS A 51 -5.36 1.91 9.39
CA HIS A 51 -5.34 3.28 9.91
C HIS A 51 -6.61 4.06 9.55
N GLU A 52 -6.88 5.16 10.26
CA GLU A 52 -7.97 6.11 9.95
C GLU A 52 -7.82 6.82 8.59
N SER A 53 -6.58 6.88 8.09
CA SER A 53 -6.26 7.36 6.75
C SER A 53 -6.85 6.46 5.67
N GLY A 54 -7.07 5.17 5.97
CA GLY A 54 -7.39 4.13 5.00
C GLY A 54 -6.17 3.25 4.63
N GLU A 55 -4.98 3.58 5.11
CA GLU A 55 -3.79 2.74 4.95
C GLU A 55 -4.03 1.38 5.60
N LYS A 56 -3.70 0.32 4.87
CA LYS A 56 -3.88 -1.06 5.30
C LYS A 56 -2.64 -1.87 4.96
N THR A 57 -1.95 -2.34 5.99
CA THR A 57 -0.66 -3.02 5.86
C THR A 57 -0.73 -4.40 6.50
N LYS A 58 -0.25 -5.42 5.79
CA LYS A 58 -0.21 -6.79 6.31
C LYS A 58 0.97 -6.95 7.26
N LEU A 59 0.71 -7.54 8.44
CA LEU A 59 1.78 -7.97 9.33
C LEU A 59 2.46 -9.22 8.77
N LYS A 60 3.79 -9.18 8.68
CA LYS A 60 4.60 -10.31 8.26
C LYS A 60 4.63 -11.38 9.35
N ASP A 61 4.92 -12.62 8.94
CA ASP A 61 4.97 -13.75 9.89
C ASP A 61 6.08 -13.60 10.94
N SER A 62 7.16 -12.90 10.59
CA SER A 62 8.28 -12.59 11.50
C SER A 62 8.04 -11.40 12.43
N GLU A 63 6.93 -10.67 12.26
CA GLU A 63 6.61 -9.51 13.09
C GLU A 63 5.88 -9.90 14.38
N HIS A 64 5.79 -8.94 15.30
CA HIS A 64 5.22 -9.13 16.63
C HIS A 64 4.01 -8.19 16.81
N PRO A 65 2.77 -8.69 16.78
CA PRO A 65 1.57 -7.85 16.81
C PRO A 65 1.47 -6.91 18.02
N LEU A 66 1.97 -7.32 19.20
CA LEU A 66 2.01 -6.45 20.38
C LEU A 66 2.97 -5.26 20.18
N VAL A 67 4.12 -5.50 19.55
CA VAL A 67 5.10 -4.44 19.26
C VAL A 67 4.54 -3.48 18.22
N SER A 68 3.91 -4.01 17.16
CA SER A 68 3.19 -3.20 16.18
C SER A 68 2.12 -2.34 16.84
N ARG A 69 1.30 -2.92 17.74
CA ARG A 69 0.28 -2.15 18.48
C ARG A 69 0.89 -0.99 19.27
N ILE A 70 2.02 -1.19 19.94
CA ILE A 70 2.71 -0.14 20.69
C ILE A 70 3.18 0.98 19.74
N LEU A 71 3.77 0.62 18.60
CA LEU A 71 4.25 1.58 17.60
C LEU A 71 3.13 2.47 17.05
N HIS A 72 1.97 1.89 16.75
CA HIS A 72 0.81 2.63 16.23
C HIS A 72 -0.05 3.29 17.32
N GLY A 73 0.34 3.18 18.60
CA GLY A 73 -0.37 3.76 19.75
C GLY A 73 -1.64 3.00 20.17
N PRO A 74 -2.27 3.31 21.32
CA PRO A 74 -3.38 2.52 21.87
C PRO A 74 -4.77 2.92 21.34
N CYS A 75 -4.88 3.99 20.54
CA CYS A 75 -6.18 4.52 20.14
C CYS A 75 -6.76 3.74 18.95
N GLU A 76 -7.83 2.98 19.21
CA GLU A 76 -8.58 2.22 18.19
C GLU A 76 -9.24 3.10 17.12
N LYS A 77 -9.32 4.42 17.33
CA LYS A 77 -9.75 5.37 16.28
C LYS A 77 -8.67 5.59 15.24
N ILE A 78 -7.40 5.55 15.65
CA ILE A 78 -6.25 5.88 14.80
C ILE A 78 -5.79 4.65 14.00
N ALA A 79 -5.63 3.51 14.66
CA ALA A 79 -5.17 2.29 14.04
C ALA A 79 -5.79 1.07 14.73
N ARG A 80 -6.11 0.04 13.96
CA ARG A 80 -6.77 -1.20 14.42
C ARG A 80 -6.07 -2.40 13.80
N ILE A 81 -6.01 -3.52 14.53
CA ILE A 81 -5.50 -4.78 14.01
C ILE A 81 -6.69 -5.68 13.67
N PHE A 82 -6.80 -6.08 12.41
CA PHE A 82 -7.85 -6.96 11.90
C PHE A 82 -7.29 -8.33 11.56
N LEU A 83 -8.06 -9.37 11.89
CA LEU A 83 -7.91 -10.69 11.31
C LEU A 83 -8.79 -10.75 10.05
N MET A 84 -8.20 -11.00 8.89
CA MET A 84 -8.91 -11.03 7.60
C MET A 84 -8.43 -12.22 6.76
N GLU A 85 -9.30 -12.70 5.88
CA GLU A 85 -8.92 -13.64 4.82
C GLU A 85 -7.99 -12.94 3.82
N LYS A 86 -6.97 -13.65 3.32
CA LYS A 86 -5.89 -13.07 2.50
C LYS A 86 -6.39 -12.53 1.16
N ASP A 87 -7.39 -13.16 0.59
CA ASP A 87 -8.08 -12.79 -0.65
C ASP A 87 -8.93 -11.51 -0.51
N LEU A 88 -9.36 -11.15 0.70
CA LEU A 88 -10.05 -9.88 0.99
C LEU A 88 -9.09 -8.78 1.49
N GLY A 89 -7.85 -9.15 1.82
CA GLY A 89 -6.85 -8.31 2.48
C GLY A 89 -5.91 -7.57 1.53
N GLU A 90 -6.42 -6.85 0.54
CA GLU A 90 -5.57 -6.08 -0.41
C GLU A 90 -4.85 -4.92 0.29
N GLU A 91 -3.52 -4.88 0.28
CA GLU A 91 -2.76 -3.80 0.92
C GLU A 91 -3.04 -2.43 0.29
N VAL A 92 -3.18 -1.42 1.13
CA VAL A 92 -3.36 -0.02 0.72
C VAL A 92 -2.22 0.78 1.29
N THR A 93 -1.40 1.35 0.41
CA THR A 93 -0.29 2.22 0.81
C THR A 93 -0.80 3.57 1.31
N CYS A 94 0.01 4.26 2.12
CA CYS A 94 -0.31 5.60 2.60
C CYS A 94 -0.61 6.60 1.46
N ASP A 95 0.16 6.54 0.37
CA ASP A 95 -0.01 7.41 -0.80
C ASP A 95 -1.36 7.22 -1.50
N VAL A 96 -1.89 5.99 -1.49
CA VAL A 96 -3.18 5.66 -2.12
C VAL A 96 -4.35 5.86 -1.17
N ALA A 97 -4.14 5.69 0.14
CA ALA A 97 -5.18 5.75 1.16
C ALA A 97 -5.98 7.07 1.14
N GLN A 98 -5.32 8.19 0.85
CA GLN A 98 -5.97 9.50 0.73
C GLN A 98 -7.08 9.55 -0.34
N TYR A 99 -7.01 8.66 -1.34
CA TYR A 99 -7.94 8.65 -2.47
C TYR A 99 -9.21 7.82 -2.23
N ILE A 100 -9.20 6.92 -1.24
CA ILE A 100 -10.30 5.97 -0.97
C ILE A 100 -11.63 6.67 -0.68
N LYS A 101 -11.58 7.90 -0.17
CA LYS A 101 -12.77 8.68 0.22
C LYS A 101 -13.41 9.45 -0.94
N PHE A 102 -12.80 9.47 -2.12
CA PHE A 102 -13.38 10.15 -3.29
C PHE A 102 -14.26 9.21 -4.11
N GLU A 103 -15.27 9.79 -4.76
CA GLU A 103 -16.13 9.07 -5.70
C GLU A 103 -15.38 8.76 -6.99
N MET A 104 -15.77 7.67 -7.68
CA MET A 104 -15.15 7.25 -8.94
C MET A 104 -15.01 8.37 -9.99
N PRO A 105 -16.03 9.22 -10.24
CA PRO A 105 -15.87 10.31 -11.22
C PRO A 105 -14.79 11.34 -10.84
N VAL A 106 -14.59 11.56 -9.54
CA VAL A 106 -13.54 12.47 -9.04
C VAL A 106 -12.17 11.84 -9.22
N LEU A 107 -12.04 10.54 -8.96
CA LEU A 107 -10.81 9.79 -9.21
C LEU A 107 -10.45 9.78 -10.70
N ASP A 108 -11.42 9.56 -11.59
CA ASP A 108 -11.23 9.63 -13.03
C ASP A 108 -10.68 10.99 -13.46
N THR A 109 -11.22 12.07 -12.87
CA THR A 109 -10.74 13.43 -13.11
C THR A 109 -9.28 13.63 -12.64
N PHE A 110 -8.88 13.02 -11.51
CA PHE A 110 -7.48 13.09 -11.06
C PHE A 110 -6.55 12.36 -12.04
N VAL A 111 -6.95 11.18 -12.51
CA VAL A 111 -6.17 10.42 -13.49
C VAL A 111 -6.02 11.19 -14.80
N GLU A 112 -7.10 11.81 -15.28
CA GLU A 112 -7.06 12.66 -16.47
C GLU A 112 -6.07 13.82 -16.32
N LYS A 113 -6.18 14.58 -15.22
CA LYS A 113 -5.27 15.70 -14.95
C LYS A 113 -3.81 15.29 -14.80
N LEU A 114 -3.54 14.14 -14.18
CA LEU A 114 -2.19 13.62 -14.06
C LEU A 114 -1.60 13.27 -15.43
N LYS A 115 -2.39 12.68 -16.33
CA LYS A 115 -1.97 12.39 -17.71
C LYS A 115 -1.70 13.67 -18.51
N GLU A 116 -2.55 14.68 -18.38
CA GLU A 116 -2.33 15.98 -19.02
C GLU A 116 -1.03 16.63 -18.54
N GLU A 117 -0.75 16.55 -17.24
CA GLU A 117 0.48 17.11 -16.67
C GLU A 117 1.72 16.33 -17.10
N GLU A 118 1.64 15.01 -17.13
CA GLU A 118 2.69 14.14 -17.66
C GLU A 118 3.04 14.50 -19.11
N GLU A 119 2.03 14.64 -19.98
CA GLU A 119 2.23 15.02 -21.38
C GLU A 119 2.87 16.42 -21.50
N ARG A 120 2.45 17.38 -20.67
CA ARG A 120 3.03 18.72 -20.63
C ARG A 120 4.52 18.68 -20.29
N GLU A 121 4.90 17.88 -19.30
CA GLU A 121 6.29 17.74 -18.88
C GLU A 121 7.13 16.95 -19.92
N ILE A 122 6.55 15.96 -20.61
CA ILE A 122 7.20 15.27 -21.74
C ILE A 122 7.52 16.26 -22.87
N VAL A 123 6.55 17.09 -23.29
CA VAL A 123 6.74 18.08 -24.36
C VAL A 123 7.82 19.08 -23.97
N LYS A 124 7.77 19.59 -22.74
CA LYS A 124 8.75 20.55 -22.20
C LYS A 124 10.15 19.95 -22.15
N LEU A 125 10.29 18.72 -21.66
CA LEU A 125 11.56 18.01 -21.59
C LEU A 125 12.12 17.75 -23.00
N THR A 126 11.29 17.27 -23.92
CA THR A 126 11.65 16.99 -25.31
C THR A 126 12.12 18.25 -26.04
N THR A 127 11.41 19.37 -25.85
CA THR A 127 11.79 20.66 -26.43
C THR A 127 13.14 21.13 -25.89
N LYS A 128 13.32 21.07 -24.57
CA LYS A 128 14.59 21.47 -23.92
C LYS A 128 15.76 20.61 -24.40
N TYR A 129 15.58 19.30 -24.47
CA TYR A 129 16.61 18.37 -24.93
C TYR A 129 16.95 18.58 -26.41
N SER A 130 15.94 18.81 -27.25
CA SER A 130 16.13 19.08 -28.68
C SER A 130 16.91 20.37 -28.91
N ALA A 131 16.58 21.44 -28.18
CA ALA A 131 17.31 22.71 -28.26
C ALA A 131 18.78 22.56 -27.84
N LEU A 132 19.03 21.90 -26.70
CA LEU A 132 20.39 21.63 -26.22
C LEU A 132 21.19 20.78 -27.21
N ARG A 133 20.57 19.74 -27.77
CA ARG A 133 21.20 18.88 -28.77
C ARG A 133 21.60 19.69 -30.02
N SER A 134 20.72 20.55 -30.52
CA SER A 134 21.02 21.42 -31.66
C SER A 134 22.17 22.39 -31.37
N MET A 135 22.21 22.99 -30.19
CA MET A 135 23.31 23.87 -29.78
C MET A 135 24.66 23.14 -29.75
N ILE A 136 24.68 21.91 -29.21
CA ILE A 136 25.90 21.09 -29.18
C ILE A 136 26.35 20.75 -30.61
N HIS A 137 25.43 20.35 -31.49
CA HIS A 137 25.76 20.06 -32.89
C HIS A 137 26.32 21.28 -33.62
N GLN A 138 25.69 22.45 -33.47
CA GLN A 138 26.20 23.70 -34.06
C GLN A 138 27.61 24.05 -33.56
N GLN A 139 27.86 23.86 -32.26
CA GLN A 139 29.18 24.12 -31.70
C GLN A 139 30.24 23.17 -32.26
N ILE A 140 29.91 21.88 -32.42
CA ILE A 140 30.81 20.88 -33.01
C ILE A 140 31.11 21.22 -34.48
N GLU A 141 30.09 21.57 -35.27
CA GLU A 141 30.27 21.99 -36.68
C GLU A 141 31.16 23.23 -36.78
N HIS A 142 30.95 24.23 -35.93
CA HIS A 142 31.79 25.43 -35.89
C HIS A 142 33.26 25.12 -35.56
N TYR A 143 33.55 24.14 -34.71
CA TYR A 143 34.92 23.71 -34.43
C TYR A 143 35.55 22.94 -35.60
N ALA A 144 34.79 22.09 -36.28
CA ALA A 144 35.28 21.36 -37.47
C ALA A 144 35.61 22.31 -38.63
N ASP A 145 34.76 23.30 -38.90
CA ASP A 145 35.00 24.31 -39.95
C ASP A 145 36.18 25.25 -39.65
N ALA A 146 36.55 25.39 -38.37
CA ALA A 146 37.70 26.19 -37.94
C ALA A 146 39.03 25.45 -38.08
N GLU A 147 39.04 24.12 -37.96
CA GLU A 147 40.22 23.27 -38.20
C GLU A 147 40.53 23.10 -39.70
N ASP A 148 39.51 23.05 -40.56
CA ASP A 148 39.69 22.92 -42.03
C ASP A 148 40.18 24.21 -42.72
N ARG A 149 40.25 25.33 -42.00
CA ARG A 149 40.70 26.65 -42.53
C ARG A 149 42.14 27.03 -42.15
N VAL A 150 42.88 26.13 -41.49
CA VAL A 150 44.30 26.29 -41.11
C VAL A 150 45.17 25.39 -41.97
#